data_AF-A0A538JYX3-F1
#
_entry.id   AF-A0A538JYX3-F1
#
_cell.length_a   1.000
_cell.length_b   1.000
_cell.length_c   1.000
_cell.angle_alpha   90.00
_cell.angle_beta   90.00
_cell.angle_gamma   90.00
#
_symmetry.space_group_name_H-M   'P 1'
#
loop_
_entity.id
_entity.type
_entity.pdbx_description
1 polymer ?
#
loop_
_entity_poly.entity_id
_entity_poly.type
_entity_poly.pdbx_seq_one_letter_code
_entity_poly.pdbx_strand_id
1 'polypeptide(L)'
;MSILSTPRPVPNRIVPVVAGAGLLALALPIYLLLGWRVQGWALAALLWVGGQGLALLLARLRLGLDNLAASGVLAFGMMFRSILVMIVLLVVAVNDGRLALSAALLYTAAYTLELGVSFVEYFSAEARR
;
A
#
# COMPACT_ATOMS: atom_id res chain seq x y z
N MET A 1 32.42 11.59 0.14
CA MET A 1 31.11 12.20 -0.18
C MET A 1 30.50 11.50 -1.40
N SER A 2 30.17 10.19 -1.28
CA SER A 2 29.75 9.34 -2.44
C SER A 2 28.71 8.25 -2.07
N ILE A 3 28.18 8.27 -0.85
CA ILE A 3 27.17 7.30 -0.38
C ILE A 3 25.76 7.53 -0.98
N LEU A 4 25.49 8.74 -1.48
CA LEU A 4 24.19 9.12 -2.05
C LEU A 4 24.08 8.90 -3.57
N SER A 5 25.19 8.60 -4.25
CA SER A 5 25.25 8.54 -5.72
C SER A 5 25.50 7.14 -6.27
N THR A 6 25.64 6.12 -5.41
CA THR A 6 25.79 4.73 -5.83
C THR A 6 24.42 4.16 -6.21
N PRO A 7 24.15 3.83 -7.49
CA PRO A 7 22.88 3.25 -7.88
C PRO A 7 22.68 1.92 -7.16
N ARG A 8 21.67 1.84 -6.30
CA ARG A 8 21.34 0.63 -5.54
C ARG A 8 20.40 -0.26 -6.36
N PRO A 9 20.52 -1.58 -6.25
CA PRO A 9 19.52 -2.50 -6.79
C PRO A 9 18.14 -2.17 -6.23
N VAL A 10 17.12 -2.17 -7.08
CA VAL A 10 15.74 -1.88 -6.67
C VAL A 10 15.27 -3.01 -5.73
N PRO A 11 14.77 -2.70 -4.52
CA PRO A 11 14.22 -3.70 -3.59
C PRO A 11 13.07 -4.50 -4.21
N ASN A 12 12.81 -5.69 -3.69
CA ASN A 12 11.77 -6.55 -4.22
C ASN A 12 10.40 -5.95 -3.90
N ARG A 13 9.60 -5.70 -4.94
CA ARG A 13 8.27 -5.10 -4.77
C ARG A 13 7.21 -6.11 -4.35
N ILE A 14 7.47 -7.41 -4.49
CA ILE A 14 6.49 -8.46 -4.24
C ILE A 14 6.38 -8.76 -2.74
N VAL A 15 7.49 -8.73 -2.01
CA VAL A 15 7.52 -9.09 -0.58
C VAL A 15 6.67 -8.14 0.27
N PRO A 16 6.75 -6.80 0.11
CA PRO A 16 5.84 -5.88 0.78
C PRO A 16 4.37 -6.16 0.48
N VAL A 17 4.02 -6.37 -0.80
CA VAL A 17 2.64 -6.63 -1.23
C VAL A 17 2.09 -7.91 -0.63
N VAL A 18 2.90 -8.98 -0.57
CA VAL A 18 2.52 -10.25 0.06
C VAL A 18 2.33 -10.07 1.57
N ALA A 19 3.15 -9.26 2.24
CA ALA A 19 2.97 -8.96 3.65
C ALA A 19 1.65 -8.23 3.93
N GLY A 20 1.33 -7.21 3.12
CA GLY A 20 0.05 -6.50 3.21
C GLY A 20 -1.16 -7.41 2.95
N ALA A 21 -1.10 -8.22 1.89
CA ALA A 21 -2.14 -9.20 1.57
C ALA A 21 -2.31 -10.26 2.68
N GLY A 22 -1.19 -10.74 3.24
CA GLY A 22 -1.18 -11.67 4.36
C GLY A 22 -1.87 -11.09 5.59
N LEU A 23 -1.61 -9.82 5.93
CA LEU A 23 -2.30 -9.16 7.04
C LEU A 23 -3.81 -9.06 6.79
N LEU A 24 -4.24 -8.68 5.58
CA LEU A 24 -5.67 -8.64 5.23
C LEU A 24 -6.31 -10.02 5.33
N ALA A 25 -5.65 -11.07 4.84
CA ALA A 25 -6.14 -12.44 4.90
C ALA A 25 -6.27 -12.93 6.35
N LEU A 26 -5.30 -12.62 7.21
CA LEU A 26 -5.32 -12.96 8.64
C LEU A 26 -6.34 -12.13 9.43
N ALA A 27 -6.65 -10.91 8.98
CA ALA A 27 -7.68 -10.09 9.61
C ALA A 27 -9.09 -10.62 9.35
N LEU A 28 -9.34 -11.31 8.22
CA LEU A 28 -10.66 -11.85 7.90
C LEU A 28 -11.22 -12.79 8.99
N PRO A 29 -10.51 -13.85 9.45
CA PRO A 29 -11.02 -14.71 10.51
C PRO A 29 -11.24 -13.95 11.83
N ILE A 30 -10.40 -12.95 12.14
CA ILE A 30 -10.58 -12.11 13.34
C ILE A 30 -11.90 -11.33 13.26
N TYR A 31 -12.21 -10.74 12.10
CA TYR A 31 -13.46 -10.03 11.87
C TYR A 31 -14.68 -10.95 12.01
N LEU A 32 -14.58 -12.17 11.49
CA LEU A 32 -15.64 -13.17 11.58
C LEU A 32 -15.85 -13.65 13.02
N LEU A 33 -14.78 -13.95 13.75
CA LEU A 33 -14.83 -14.45 15.13
C LEU A 33 -15.34 -13.41 16.13
N LEU A 34 -14.94 -12.14 15.96
CA LEU A 34 -15.35 -11.05 16.85
C LEU A 34 -16.73 -10.46 16.51
N GLY A 35 -17.41 -10.99 15.49
CA GLY A 35 -18.66 -10.42 14.98
C GLY A 35 -18.49 -8.97 14.50
N TRP A 36 -17.26 -8.59 14.15
CA TRP A 36 -16.96 -7.28 13.59
C TRP A 36 -17.54 -7.18 12.19
N ARG A 37 -17.76 -5.94 11.75
CA ARG A 37 -18.41 -5.69 10.47
C ARG A 37 -17.51 -6.10 9.33
N VAL A 38 -17.79 -7.26 8.74
CA VAL A 38 -17.07 -7.83 7.59
C VAL A 38 -17.04 -6.86 6.40
N GLN A 39 -18.03 -5.98 6.30
CA GLN A 39 -18.06 -4.88 5.33
C GLN A 39 -16.83 -3.96 5.44
N GLY A 40 -16.33 -3.70 6.65
CA GLY A 40 -15.16 -2.84 6.88
C GLY A 40 -13.88 -3.51 6.41
N TRP A 41 -13.78 -4.82 6.64
CA TRP A 41 -12.71 -5.64 6.06
C TRP A 41 -12.76 -5.61 4.53
N ALA A 42 -13.95 -5.82 3.94
CA ALA A 42 -14.13 -5.83 2.49
C ALA A 42 -13.75 -4.48 1.86
N LEU A 43 -14.15 -3.38 2.49
CA LEU A 43 -13.79 -2.03 2.05
C LEU A 43 -12.27 -1.80 2.12
N ALA A 44 -11.62 -2.19 3.22
CA ALA A 44 -10.17 -2.08 3.35
C ALA A 44 -9.44 -2.91 2.27
N ALA A 45 -9.88 -4.14 2.04
CA ALA A 45 -9.33 -5.02 1.01
C ALA A 45 -9.53 -4.42 -0.39
N LEU A 46 -10.71 -3.88 -0.70
CA LEU A 46 -11.00 -3.23 -1.97
C LEU A 46 -10.11 -2.01 -2.21
N LEU A 47 -9.94 -1.15 -1.20
CA LEU A 47 -9.07 0.02 -1.26
C LEU A 47 -7.60 -0.36 -1.45
N TRP A 48 -7.16 -1.41 -0.75
CA TRP A 48 -5.81 -1.93 -0.89
C TRP A 48 -5.54 -2.49 -2.29
N VAL A 49 -6.45 -3.34 -2.81
CA VAL A 49 -6.34 -3.91 -4.17
C VAL A 49 -6.39 -2.80 -5.23
N GLY A 50 -7.31 -1.84 -5.09
CA GLY A 50 -7.40 -0.70 -6.02
C GLY A 50 -6.11 0.10 -6.06
N GLY A 51 -5.47 0.30 -4.92
CA GLY A 51 -4.16 0.93 -4.84
C GLY A 51 -3.03 0.13 -5.49
N GLN A 52 -3.03 -1.21 -5.39
CA GLN A 52 -2.08 -2.06 -6.11
C GLN A 52 -2.32 -2.00 -7.63
N GLY A 53 -3.60 -2.01 -8.04
CA GLY A 53 -4.01 -1.87 -9.43
C GLY A 53 -3.53 -0.55 -10.05
N LEU A 54 -3.65 0.56 -9.31
CA LEU A 54 -3.12 1.86 -9.75
C LEU A 54 -1.59 1.82 -9.92
N ALA A 55 -0.86 1.20 -8.99
CA ALA A 55 0.59 1.05 -9.10
C ALA A 55 0.99 0.23 -10.35
N LEU A 56 0.26 -0.85 -10.64
CA LEU A 56 0.46 -1.66 -11.85
C LEU A 56 0.11 -0.89 -13.13
N LEU A 57 -0.99 -0.13 -13.12
CA LEU A 57 -1.40 0.70 -14.26
C LEU A 57 -0.32 1.73 -14.59
N LEU A 58 0.17 2.44 -13.59
CA LEU A 58 1.23 3.42 -13.77
C LEU A 58 2.54 2.75 -14.22
N ALA A 59 2.87 1.57 -13.68
CA ALA A 59 4.02 0.81 -14.13
C ALA A 59 3.92 0.40 -15.61
N ARG A 60 2.72 0.06 -16.11
CA ARG A 60 2.49 -0.19 -17.54
C ARG A 60 2.65 1.07 -18.39
N LEU A 61 2.18 2.22 -17.91
CA LEU A 61 2.31 3.50 -18.63
C LEU A 61 3.77 3.99 -18.75
N ARG A 62 4.66 3.57 -17.84
CA ARG A 62 6.10 3.90 -17.91
C ARG A 62 6.83 3.26 -19.09
N LEU A 63 6.29 2.22 -19.73
CA LEU A 63 6.97 1.47 -20.79
C LEU A 63 7.31 2.32 -22.04
N GLY A 64 6.91 3.59 -22.10
CA GLY A 64 7.24 4.51 -23.19
C GLY A 64 7.77 5.90 -22.75
N LEU A 65 8.19 6.09 -21.49
CA LEU A 65 8.67 7.39 -20.98
C LEU A 65 10.12 7.32 -20.49
N ASP A 66 10.86 8.42 -20.64
CA ASP A 66 12.21 8.57 -20.07
C ASP A 66 12.21 8.35 -18.55
N ASN A 67 13.28 7.76 -18.02
CA ASN A 67 13.38 7.32 -16.61
C ASN A 67 13.03 8.42 -15.58
N LEU A 68 13.34 9.69 -15.87
CA LEU A 68 13.06 10.81 -14.98
C LEU A 68 11.56 11.16 -14.96
N ALA A 69 10.95 11.36 -16.13
CA ALA A 69 9.51 11.62 -16.25
C ALA A 69 8.67 10.44 -15.70
N ALA A 70 9.11 9.21 -16.01
CA ALA A 70 8.51 7.98 -15.51
C ALA A 70 8.55 7.90 -13.97
N SER A 71 9.63 8.38 -13.32
CA SER A 71 9.74 8.40 -11.85
C SER A 71 8.84 9.44 -11.19
N GLY A 72 8.69 10.61 -11.80
CA GLY A 72 7.78 11.66 -11.33
C GLY A 72 6.31 11.23 -11.36
N VAL A 73 5.87 10.65 -12.49
CA VAL A 73 4.48 10.16 -12.65
C VAL A 73 4.15 9.05 -11.65
N LEU A 74 5.08 8.13 -11.40
CA LEU A 74 4.90 7.11 -10.35
C LEU A 74 4.77 7.74 -8.96
N ALA A 75 5.69 8.64 -8.59
CA ALA A 75 5.67 9.27 -7.28
C ALA A 75 4.37 10.04 -7.06
N PHE A 76 3.92 10.78 -8.07
CA PHE A 76 2.68 11.55 -8.02
C PHE A 76 1.45 10.63 -7.95
N GLY A 77 1.41 9.56 -8.73
CA GLY A 77 0.31 8.59 -8.68
C GLY A 77 0.23 7.83 -7.36
N MET A 78 1.38 7.54 -6.73
CA MET A 78 1.43 6.92 -5.41
C MET A 78 0.98 7.88 -4.29
N MET A 79 1.26 9.19 -4.39
CA MET A 79 0.66 10.18 -3.48
C MET A 79 -0.84 10.36 -3.74
N PHE A 80 -1.25 10.36 -5.00
CA PHE A 80 -2.68 10.46 -5.35
C PHE A 80 -3.49 9.29 -4.79
N ARG A 81 -2.90 8.08 -4.75
CA ARG A 81 -3.51 6.91 -4.10
C ARG A 81 -3.94 7.20 -2.66
N SER A 82 -3.09 7.82 -1.83
CA SER A 82 -3.43 8.07 -0.42
C SER A 82 -4.57 9.08 -0.28
N ILE A 83 -4.61 10.09 -1.15
CA ILE A 83 -5.70 11.06 -1.22
C ILE A 83 -7.02 10.38 -1.61
N LEU A 84 -7.02 9.52 -2.64
CA LEU A 84 -8.21 8.77 -3.04
C LEU A 84 -8.76 7.90 -1.90
N VAL A 85 -7.88 7.17 -1.21
CA VAL A 85 -8.27 6.34 -0.08
C VAL A 85 -8.88 7.19 1.04
N MET A 86 -8.26 8.34 1.35
CA MET A 86 -8.78 9.27 2.35
C MET A 86 -10.17 9.77 1.97
N ILE A 87 -10.39 10.16 0.71
CA ILE A 87 -11.70 10.62 0.21
C ILE A 87 -12.75 9.51 0.38
N VAL A 88 -12.45 8.28 -0.03
CA VAL A 88 -13.39 7.16 0.11
C VAL A 88 -13.72 6.88 1.57
N LEU A 89 -12.72 6.86 2.45
CA LEU A 89 -12.94 6.65 3.89
C LEU A 89 -13.77 7.79 4.49
N LEU A 90 -13.59 9.03 4.04
CA LEU A 90 -14.39 10.18 4.49
C LEU A 90 -15.84 10.06 4.04
N VAL A 91 -16.09 9.72 2.77
CA VAL A 91 -17.45 9.46 2.26
C VAL A 91 -18.11 8.35 3.07
N VAL A 92 -17.40 7.26 3.34
CA VAL A 92 -17.93 6.16 4.15
C VAL A 92 -18.16 6.60 5.59
N ALA A 93 -17.30 7.44 6.17
CA ALA A 93 -17.44 7.92 7.54
C ALA A 93 -18.70 8.77 7.73
N VAL A 94 -19.06 9.58 6.71
CA VAL A 94 -20.30 10.39 6.71
C VAL A 94 -21.54 9.50 6.70
N ASN A 95 -21.49 8.35 6.03
CA ASN A 95 -22.61 7.40 5.98
C ASN A 95 -22.64 6.49 7.22
N ASP A 96 -21.47 6.01 7.64
CA ASP A 96 -21.29 5.09 8.75
C ASP A 96 -19.87 5.16 9.34
N GLY A 97 -19.73 5.89 10.45
CA GLY A 97 -18.45 6.08 11.12
C GLY A 97 -17.82 4.78 11.66
N ARG A 98 -18.63 3.80 12.08
CA ARG A 98 -18.09 2.52 12.57
C ARG A 98 -17.48 1.71 11.43
N LEU A 99 -18.09 1.76 10.25
CA LEU A 99 -17.58 1.10 9.05
C LEU A 99 -16.25 1.71 8.63
N ALA A 100 -16.22 3.04 8.56
CA ALA A 100 -15.05 3.78 8.18
C ALA A 100 -13.90 3.56 9.15
N LEU A 101 -14.14 3.59 10.47
CA LEU A 101 -13.12 3.33 11.48
C LEU A 101 -12.50 1.95 11.29
N SER A 102 -13.35 0.93 11.16
CA SER A 102 -12.92 -0.46 10.96
C SER A 102 -12.06 -0.60 9.70
N ALA A 103 -12.53 -0.07 8.57
CA ALA A 103 -11.79 -0.11 7.30
C ALA A 103 -10.48 0.69 7.36
N ALA A 104 -10.51 1.88 7.97
CA ALA A 104 -9.36 2.75 8.11
C ALA A 104 -8.26 2.09 8.94
N LEU A 105 -8.61 1.48 10.08
CA LEU A 105 -7.65 0.79 10.95
C LEU A 105 -6.97 -0.36 10.20
N LEU A 106 -7.75 -1.20 9.52
CA LEU A 106 -7.20 -2.33 8.81
C LEU A 106 -6.36 -1.92 7.59
N TYR A 107 -6.85 -0.98 6.79
CA TYR A 107 -6.11 -0.45 5.64
C TYR A 107 -4.79 0.19 6.10
N THR A 108 -4.82 1.00 7.15
CA THR A 108 -3.63 1.68 7.66
C THR A 108 -2.62 0.67 8.20
N ALA A 109 -3.07 -0.33 8.98
CA ALA A 109 -2.19 -1.38 9.47
C ALA A 109 -1.52 -2.16 8.32
N ALA A 110 -2.28 -2.52 7.28
CA ALA A 110 -1.73 -3.19 6.11
C ALA A 110 -0.70 -2.32 5.38
N TYR A 111 -1.02 -1.05 5.13
CA TYR A 111 -0.13 -0.12 4.46
C TYR A 111 1.15 0.17 5.27
N THR A 112 1.04 0.32 6.60
CA THR A 112 2.20 0.49 7.47
C THR A 112 3.10 -0.75 7.45
N LEU A 113 2.53 -1.95 7.43
CA LEU A 113 3.31 -3.18 7.31
C LEU A 113 4.06 -3.25 5.96
N GLU A 114 3.40 -2.91 4.85
CA GLU A 114 4.07 -2.82 3.54
C GLU A 114 5.26 -1.87 3.56
N LEU A 115 5.09 -0.69 4.15
CA LEU A 115 6.17 0.29 4.30
C LEU A 115 7.29 -0.26 5.18
N GLY A 116 6.96 -0.83 6.33
CA GLY A 116 7.94 -1.43 7.25
C GLY A 116 8.77 -2.52 6.59
N VAL A 117 8.13 -3.43 5.84
CA VAL A 117 8.82 -4.48 5.08
C VAL A 117 9.69 -3.86 3.98
N SER A 118 9.20 -2.85 3.28
CA SER A 118 9.99 -2.14 2.26
C SER A 118 11.24 -1.48 2.85
N PHE A 119 11.13 -0.88 4.05
CA PHE A 119 12.26 -0.32 4.78
C PHE A 119 13.27 -1.38 5.19
N VAL A 120 12.81 -2.50 5.75
CA VAL A 120 13.68 -3.62 6.15
C VAL A 120 14.39 -4.20 4.94
N GLU A 121 13.72 -4.39 3.80
CA GLU A 121 14.37 -4.84 2.57
C GLU A 121 15.43 -3.85 2.07
N TYR A 122 15.11 -2.56 2.07
CA TYR A 122 16.03 -1.52 1.61
C TYR A 122 17.33 -1.49 2.45
N PHE A 123 17.22 -1.60 3.78
CA PHE A 123 18.38 -1.57 4.68
C PHE A 123 19.06 -2.93 4.87
N SER A 124 18.34 -4.05 4.75
CA SER A 124 18.97 -5.38 4.83
C SER A 124 19.83 -5.71 3.60
N ALA A 125 19.56 -5.06 2.46
CA ALA A 125 20.46 -5.04 1.32
C ALA A 125 21.82 -4.37 1.64
N GLU A 126 21.87 -3.50 2.65
CA GLU A 126 23.08 -2.80 3.12
C GLU A 126 23.95 -3.70 4.02
N ALA A 127 23.33 -4.57 4.83
CA ALA A 127 24.03 -5.44 5.79
C ALA A 127 24.64 -6.72 5.18
N ARG A 128 24.31 -7.04 3.93
CA ARG A 128 24.76 -8.26 3.24
C ARG A 128 25.98 -8.06 2.33
N ARG A 129 26.61 -6.89 2.39
CA ARG A 129 27.89 -6.54 1.74
C ARG A 129 28.95 -6.27 2.79
#